data_AF-A0A7W7PWN1-F1
#
_entry.id   AF-A0A7W7PWN1-F1
#
_cell.length_a   1.000
_cell.length_b   1.000
_cell.length_c   1.000
_cell.angle_alpha   90.00
_cell.angle_beta   90.00
_cell.angle_gamma   90.00
#
_symmetry.space_group_name_H-M   'P 1'
#
loop_
_entity.id
_entity.type
_entity.pdbx_description
1 polymer ?
#
loop_
_entity_poly.entity_id
_entity_poly.type
_entity_poly.pdbx_seq_one_letter_code
_entity_poly.pdbx_strand_id
1 'polypeptide(L)'
;MNAAPTIKALAELTEQYGPMRTVLHHLGLTDVPAEQDQAYMFNILSGDELRESVIKADDGSADLVIRFIEYIDPVTQRRRFAVDYWSINAYWATDHEHRAVAEKAYEDAVRTEFARPTLRLSRARFERGLASFYDRTDVQP
;
A
#
# COMPACT_ATOMS: atom_id res chain seq x y z
N MET A 1 -11.91 26.21 -10.36
CA MET A 1 -10.94 25.08 -10.34
C MET A 1 -10.40 24.99 -8.93
N ASN A 2 -10.85 24.02 -8.14
CA ASN A 2 -10.25 23.76 -6.84
C ASN A 2 -8.97 22.98 -7.13
N ALA A 3 -7.82 23.62 -6.95
CA ALA A 3 -6.55 22.90 -6.92
C ALA A 3 -6.65 21.90 -5.77
N ALA A 4 -6.68 20.60 -6.10
CA ALA A 4 -6.51 19.58 -5.10
C ALA A 4 -5.17 19.86 -4.39
N PRO A 5 -5.12 19.93 -3.05
CA PRO A 5 -3.86 20.15 -2.37
C PRO A 5 -2.90 19.03 -2.76
N THR A 6 -1.82 19.38 -3.45
CA THR A 6 -0.77 18.41 -3.82
C THR A 6 -0.14 17.90 -2.52
N ILE A 7 -0.30 16.61 -2.25
CA ILE A 7 0.37 15.96 -1.12
C ILE A 7 1.88 16.11 -1.35
N LYS A 8 2.62 16.51 -0.31
CA LYS A 8 4.08 16.64 -0.35
C LYS A 8 4.73 15.33 -0.81
N ALA A 9 5.94 15.41 -1.37
CA ALA A 9 6.71 14.22 -1.71
C ALA A 9 6.99 13.36 -0.46
N LEU A 10 7.09 12.03 -0.63
CA LEU A 10 7.29 11.11 0.50
C LEU A 10 8.57 11.41 1.28
N ALA A 11 9.63 11.86 0.60
CA ALA A 11 10.89 12.26 1.25
C ALA A 11 10.69 13.44 2.23
N GLU A 12 9.94 14.47 1.84
CA GLU A 12 9.64 15.62 2.69
C GLU A 12 8.73 15.22 3.87
N LEU A 13 7.75 14.37 3.62
CA LEU A 13 6.87 13.83 4.66
C LEU A 13 7.65 12.96 5.66
N THR A 14 8.62 12.20 5.18
CA THR A 14 9.49 11.35 6.00
C THR A 14 10.41 12.20 6.88
N GLU A 15 10.96 13.30 6.36
CA GLU A 15 11.76 14.24 7.15
C GLU A 15 10.91 14.91 8.25
N GLN A 16 9.66 15.24 7.94
CA GLN A 16 8.77 15.94 8.88
C GLN A 16 8.17 15.03 9.95
N TYR A 17 7.79 13.79 9.60
CA TYR A 17 6.98 12.92 10.45
C TYR A 17 7.63 11.57 10.78
N GLY A 18 8.79 11.26 10.20
CA GLY A 18 9.44 9.96 10.31
C GLY A 18 9.07 8.99 9.18
N PRO A 19 9.82 7.88 9.05
CA PRO A 19 9.59 6.89 8.01
C PRO A 19 8.40 5.99 8.32
N MET A 20 7.89 5.34 7.28
CA MET A 20 6.98 4.19 7.42
C MET A 20 7.66 3.08 8.24
N ARG A 21 6.89 2.41 9.09
CA ARG A 21 7.30 1.24 9.85
C ARG A 21 6.90 -0.04 9.11
N THR A 22 7.80 -1.00 8.95
CA THR A 22 7.48 -2.32 8.39
C THR A 22 6.95 -3.24 9.47
N VAL A 23 5.67 -3.63 9.37
CA VAL A 23 4.98 -4.42 10.40
C VAL A 23 4.76 -5.88 10.01
N LEU A 24 4.71 -6.18 8.71
CA LEU A 24 4.65 -7.54 8.18
C LEU A 24 5.62 -7.65 7.01
N HIS A 25 6.36 -8.76 6.90
CA HIS A 25 7.16 -9.04 5.70
C HIS A 25 7.45 -10.54 5.57
N HIS A 26 7.09 -11.14 4.44
CA HIS A 26 7.19 -12.60 4.23
C HIS A 26 8.62 -13.19 4.32
N LEU A 27 9.66 -12.41 3.97
CA LEU A 27 11.08 -12.84 3.96
C LEU A 27 12.05 -11.89 4.66
N GLY A 28 11.55 -10.88 5.35
CA GLY A 28 12.33 -9.70 5.76
C GLY A 28 12.24 -9.46 7.25
N LEU A 29 13.13 -8.61 7.76
CA LEU A 29 13.01 -8.11 9.12
C LEU A 29 11.87 -7.10 9.20
N THR A 30 11.13 -7.16 10.30
CA THR A 30 10.09 -6.20 10.66
C THR A 30 10.56 -5.31 11.79
N ASP A 31 9.98 -4.13 11.90
CA ASP A 31 10.19 -3.20 13.02
C ASP A 31 9.38 -3.62 14.27
N VAL A 32 8.51 -4.62 14.14
CA VAL A 32 7.74 -5.22 15.24
C VAL A 32 8.28 -6.62 15.58
N PRO A 33 8.21 -7.04 16.85
CA PRO A 33 8.57 -8.40 17.26
C PRO A 33 7.76 -9.48 16.51
N ALA A 34 8.41 -10.59 16.19
CA ALA A 34 7.78 -11.70 15.45
C ALA A 34 6.58 -12.31 16.19
N GLU A 35 6.55 -12.26 17.51
CA GLU A 35 5.44 -12.73 18.34
C GLU A 35 4.15 -11.92 18.12
N GLN A 36 4.25 -10.74 17.53
CA GLN A 36 3.13 -9.83 17.27
C GLN A 36 2.62 -9.90 15.82
N ASP A 37 3.31 -10.62 14.93
CA ASP A 37 3.01 -10.71 13.50
C ASP A 37 1.55 -11.09 13.22
N GLN A 38 1.04 -12.13 13.88
CA GLN A 38 -0.35 -12.57 13.72
C GLN A 38 -1.37 -11.51 14.15
N ALA A 39 -1.07 -10.75 15.21
CA ALA A 39 -1.96 -9.69 15.69
C ALA A 39 -1.98 -8.51 14.72
N TYR A 40 -0.82 -8.11 14.20
CA TYR A 40 -0.75 -7.08 13.16
C TYR A 40 -1.45 -7.53 11.88
N MET A 41 -1.22 -8.76 11.43
CA MET A 41 -1.89 -9.33 10.26
C MET A 41 -3.42 -9.34 10.43
N PHE A 42 -3.93 -9.86 11.55
CA PHE A 42 -5.37 -9.89 11.80
C PHE A 42 -5.99 -8.49 11.83
N ASN A 43 -5.35 -7.54 12.51
CA ASN A 43 -5.88 -6.18 12.65
C ASN A 43 -5.83 -5.39 11.33
N ILE A 44 -4.80 -5.57 10.50
CA ILE A 44 -4.70 -4.93 9.19
C ILE A 44 -5.73 -5.54 8.24
N LEU A 45 -5.85 -6.88 8.20
CA LEU A 45 -6.86 -7.56 7.36
C LEU A 45 -8.29 -7.20 7.75
N SER A 46 -8.54 -6.87 9.02
CA SER A 46 -9.85 -6.46 9.54
C SER A 46 -10.04 -4.95 9.59
N GLY A 47 -9.07 -4.18 9.09
CA GLY A 47 -9.10 -2.71 9.09
C GLY A 47 -10.10 -2.14 8.08
N ASP A 48 -10.33 -0.84 8.16
CA ASP A 48 -11.18 -0.11 7.22
C ASP A 48 -10.38 0.21 5.95
N GLU A 49 -10.80 -0.37 4.83
CA GLU A 49 -10.17 -0.13 3.54
C GLU A 49 -10.54 1.26 3.02
N LEU A 50 -9.54 2.13 2.95
CA LEU A 50 -9.71 3.48 2.43
C LEU A 50 -9.58 3.51 0.92
N ARG A 51 -8.65 2.71 0.36
CA ARG A 51 -8.38 2.58 -1.08
C ARG A 51 -7.81 1.21 -1.39
N GLU A 52 -8.07 0.72 -2.60
CA GLU A 52 -7.52 -0.53 -3.10
C GLU A 52 -7.13 -0.41 -4.57
N SER A 53 -6.03 -1.06 -4.92
CA SER A 53 -5.57 -1.26 -6.28
C SER A 53 -5.27 -2.73 -6.54
N VAL A 54 -5.88 -3.29 -7.59
CA VAL A 54 -5.80 -4.73 -7.90
C VAL A 54 -5.36 -4.96 -9.33
N ILE A 55 -4.34 -5.80 -9.51
CA ILE A 55 -4.02 -6.42 -10.79
C ILE A 55 -4.62 -7.82 -10.78
N LYS A 56 -5.55 -8.09 -11.70
CA LYS A 56 -6.20 -9.39 -11.84
C LYS A 56 -5.50 -10.25 -12.90
N ALA A 57 -5.28 -11.53 -12.67
CA ALA A 57 -4.84 -12.53 -13.63
C ALA A 57 -5.85 -12.73 -14.78
N ASP A 58 -5.48 -13.49 -15.82
CA ASP A 58 -6.35 -13.72 -17.00
C ASP A 58 -7.60 -14.55 -16.65
N ASP A 59 -7.54 -15.34 -15.57
CA ASP A 59 -8.68 -16.07 -15.02
C ASP A 59 -9.55 -15.23 -14.06
N GLY A 60 -9.19 -13.96 -13.84
CA GLY A 60 -9.89 -13.04 -12.97
C GLY A 60 -9.49 -13.10 -11.48
N SER A 61 -8.60 -14.00 -11.08
CA SER A 61 -8.00 -14.02 -9.73
C SER A 61 -7.12 -12.79 -9.51
N ALA A 62 -6.84 -12.41 -8.25
CA ALA A 62 -5.95 -11.29 -7.96
C ALA A 62 -4.49 -11.77 -7.98
N ASP A 63 -3.71 -11.20 -8.88
CA ASP A 63 -2.26 -11.44 -9.01
C ASP A 63 -1.49 -10.54 -8.04
N LEU A 64 -1.96 -9.29 -7.88
CA LEU A 64 -1.44 -8.30 -6.95
C LEU A 64 -2.58 -7.46 -6.37
N VAL A 65 -2.50 -7.17 -5.08
CA VAL A 65 -3.36 -6.27 -4.33
C VAL A 65 -2.47 -5.31 -3.54
N ILE A 66 -2.71 -4.00 -3.69
CA ILE A 66 -2.12 -2.96 -2.85
C ILE A 66 -3.27 -2.20 -2.21
N ARG A 67 -3.34 -2.17 -0.88
CA ARG A 67 -4.41 -1.53 -0.12
C ARG A 67 -3.88 -0.42 0.76
N PHE A 68 -4.69 0.61 0.94
CA PHE A 68 -4.52 1.65 1.93
C PHE A 68 -5.59 1.49 3.01
N ILE A 69 -5.18 1.18 4.23
CA ILE A 69 -6.07 0.69 5.29
C ILE A 69 -5.92 1.57 6.54
N GLU A 70 -7.02 1.98 7.16
CA GLU A 70 -7.05 2.51 8.52
C GLU A 70 -7.30 1.36 9.51
N TYR A 71 -6.47 1.22 10.53
CA TYR A 71 -6.61 0.13 11.51
C TYR A 71 -6.19 0.56 12.92
N ILE A 72 -6.54 -0.26 13.91
CA ILE A 72 -6.09 -0.08 15.30
C ILE A 72 -4.87 -0.94 15.57
N ASP A 73 -3.76 -0.30 15.92
CA ASP A 73 -2.51 -0.98 16.27
C ASP A 73 -2.75 -1.90 17.50
N PRO A 74 -2.47 -3.21 17.39
CA PRO A 74 -2.81 -4.18 18.42
C PRO A 74 -2.07 -3.95 19.75
N VAL A 75 -0.93 -3.26 19.74
CA VAL A 75 -0.08 -3.06 20.92
C VAL A 75 -0.40 -1.74 21.59
N THR A 76 -0.35 -0.66 20.82
CA THR A 76 -0.52 0.72 21.31
C THR A 76 -1.97 1.13 21.40
N GLN A 77 -2.89 0.37 20.78
CA GLN A 77 -4.32 0.66 20.70
C GLN A 77 -4.62 2.03 20.06
N ARG A 78 -3.69 2.52 19.23
CA ARG A 78 -3.83 3.77 18.49
C ARG A 78 -4.23 3.50 17.06
N ARG A 79 -4.97 4.43 16.48
CA ARG A 79 -5.22 4.43 15.04
C ARG A 79 -3.92 4.61 14.28
N ARG A 80 -3.72 3.79 13.25
CA ARG A 80 -2.64 3.89 12.27
C ARG A 80 -3.17 3.65 10.86
N PHE A 81 -2.35 3.97 9.88
CA PHE A 81 -2.67 3.83 8.47
C PHE A 81 -1.61 2.92 7.82
N ALA A 82 -2.05 1.80 7.25
CA ALA A 82 -1.20 0.79 6.64
C ALA A 82 -1.28 0.84 5.11
N VAL A 83 -0.15 0.56 4.48
CA VAL A 83 -0.06 0.14 3.08
C VAL A 83 0.22 -1.35 3.09
N ASP A 84 -0.78 -2.13 2.69
CA ASP A 84 -0.73 -3.59 2.65
C ASP A 84 -0.53 -4.05 1.20
N TYR A 85 0.55 -4.78 0.97
CA TYR A 85 0.90 -5.34 -0.32
C TYR A 85 0.80 -6.86 -0.26
N TRP A 86 0.03 -7.44 -1.17
CA TRP A 86 -0.16 -8.87 -1.27
C TRP A 86 -0.11 -9.34 -2.72
N SER A 87 0.72 -10.34 -2.98
CA SER A 87 0.79 -11.04 -4.26
C SER A 87 1.04 -12.52 -4.04
N ILE A 88 0.94 -13.32 -5.10
CA ILE A 88 1.28 -14.75 -5.06
C ILE A 88 2.75 -15.03 -4.67
N ASN A 89 3.65 -14.06 -4.84
CA ASN A 89 5.09 -14.25 -4.63
C ASN A 89 5.57 -13.65 -3.30
N ALA A 90 4.88 -12.63 -2.81
CA ALA A 90 5.34 -11.82 -1.70
C ALA A 90 4.16 -11.11 -1.03
N TYR A 91 4.26 -10.95 0.29
CA TYR A 91 3.43 -10.04 1.06
C TYR A 91 4.28 -9.23 2.02
N TRP A 92 3.84 -7.99 2.29
CA TRP A 92 4.36 -7.14 3.35
C TRP A 92 3.36 -6.03 3.65
N ALA A 93 3.44 -5.49 4.86
CA ALA A 93 2.66 -4.32 5.24
C ALA A 93 3.57 -3.32 5.94
N THR A 94 3.40 -2.05 5.58
CA THR A 94 4.04 -0.92 6.25
C THR A 94 2.98 0.00 6.82
N ASP A 95 3.26 0.71 7.90
CA ASP A 95 2.31 1.61 8.52
C ASP A 95 2.89 2.93 9.02
N HIS A 96 1.99 3.86 9.34
CA HIS A 96 2.32 5.13 9.95
C HIS A 96 1.17 5.73 10.75
N GLU A 97 1.48 6.58 11.73
CA GLU A 97 0.45 7.29 12.52
C GLU A 97 -0.23 8.41 11.73
N HIS A 98 0.52 9.03 10.80
CA HIS A 98 0.05 10.12 9.97
C HIS A 98 -0.47 9.62 8.62
N ARG A 99 -1.78 9.80 8.38
CA ARG A 99 -2.47 9.43 7.13
C ARG A 99 -1.74 9.89 5.87
N ALA A 100 -1.29 11.16 5.82
CA ALA A 100 -0.66 11.73 4.64
C ALA A 100 0.62 10.99 4.21
N VAL A 101 1.38 10.46 5.18
CA VAL A 101 2.61 9.68 4.90
C VAL A 101 2.24 8.35 4.25
N ALA A 102 1.29 7.63 4.85
CA ALA A 102 0.86 6.33 4.34
C ALA A 102 0.09 6.43 3.00
N GLU A 103 -0.72 7.47 2.82
CA GLU A 103 -1.41 7.75 1.55
C GLU A 103 -0.41 8.03 0.43
N LYS A 104 0.62 8.83 0.69
CA LYS A 104 1.69 9.07 -0.28
C LYS A 104 2.50 7.81 -0.58
N ALA A 105 2.80 7.01 0.45
CA ALA A 105 3.50 5.73 0.28
C ALA A 105 2.70 4.73 -0.57
N TYR A 106 1.37 4.70 -0.40
CA TYR A 106 0.48 3.91 -1.24
C TYR A 106 0.52 4.37 -2.71
N GLU A 107 0.39 5.68 -2.97
CA GLU A 107 0.50 6.23 -4.33
C GLU A 107 1.83 5.89 -5.00
N ASP A 108 2.94 6.02 -4.24
CA ASP A 108 4.27 5.73 -4.75
C ASP A 108 4.48 4.24 -5.02
N ALA A 109 3.91 3.36 -4.18
CA ALA A 109 3.93 1.90 -4.39
C ALA A 109 3.19 1.51 -5.67
N VAL A 110 1.97 2.05 -5.85
CA VAL A 110 1.15 1.88 -7.06
C VAL A 110 1.90 2.34 -8.31
N ARG A 111 2.47 3.56 -8.28
CA ARG A 111 3.18 4.12 -9.44
C ARG A 111 4.46 3.36 -9.74
N THR A 112 5.18 2.92 -8.72
CA THR A 112 6.42 2.13 -8.87
C THR A 112 6.12 0.79 -9.50
N GLU A 113 5.11 0.07 -9.02
CA GLU A 113 4.69 -1.21 -9.59
C GLU A 113 4.26 -1.05 -11.05
N PHE A 114 3.51 0.00 -11.39
CA PHE A 114 3.15 0.27 -12.79
C PHE A 114 4.39 0.51 -13.68
N ALA A 115 5.34 1.32 -13.20
CA ALA A 115 6.53 1.66 -13.96
C ALA A 115 7.51 0.47 -14.07
N ARG A 116 7.55 -0.39 -13.06
CA ARG A 116 8.44 -1.56 -12.95
C ARG A 116 7.67 -2.75 -12.34
N PRO A 117 6.91 -3.47 -13.18
CA PRO A 117 6.09 -4.58 -12.73
C PRO A 117 6.94 -5.67 -12.08
N THR A 118 6.59 -6.04 -10.85
CA THR A 118 7.21 -7.15 -10.13
C THR A 118 6.67 -8.49 -10.63
N LEU A 119 5.43 -8.49 -11.14
CA LEU A 119 4.82 -9.65 -11.78
C LEU A 119 5.12 -9.71 -13.28
N ARG A 120 5.30 -10.93 -13.80
CA ARG A 120 5.42 -11.19 -15.23
C ARG A 120 4.04 -11.09 -15.90
N LEU A 121 3.60 -9.87 -16.16
CA LEU A 121 2.32 -9.59 -16.81
C LEU A 121 2.43 -9.61 -18.33
N SER A 122 1.37 -10.03 -19.02
CA SER A 122 1.31 -10.00 -20.49
C SER A 122 1.31 -8.56 -21.02
N ARG A 123 2.02 -8.32 -22.13
CA ARG A 123 2.23 -6.97 -22.70
C ARG A 123 0.93 -6.22 -23.03
N ALA A 124 -0.11 -6.95 -23.47
CA ALA A 124 -1.43 -6.41 -23.80
C ALA A 124 -2.14 -5.71 -22.62
N ARG A 125 -1.68 -5.93 -21.39
CA ARG A 125 -2.21 -5.26 -20.20
C ARG A 125 -1.70 -3.83 -20.08
N PHE A 126 -0.41 -3.58 -20.34
CA PHE A 126 0.16 -2.22 -20.26
C PHE A 126 -0.41 -1.25 -21.29
N GLU A 127 -1.06 -1.75 -22.35
CA GLU A 127 -1.70 -0.96 -23.39
C GLU A 127 -2.99 -0.26 -22.91
N ARG A 128 -3.56 -0.67 -21.75
CA ARG A 128 -4.81 -0.10 -21.21
C ARG A 128 -4.64 1.12 -20.29
N GLY A 129 -3.40 1.50 -19.96
CA GLY A 129 -3.07 2.69 -19.16
C GLY A 129 -3.43 2.59 -17.67
N LEU A 130 -2.81 3.43 -16.82
CA LEU A 130 -2.93 3.39 -15.34
C LEU A 130 -4.37 3.36 -14.82
N ALA A 131 -5.29 4.14 -15.40
CA ALA A 131 -6.68 4.25 -14.93
C ALA A 131 -7.51 2.96 -15.10
N SER A 132 -6.97 1.93 -15.75
CA SER A 132 -7.61 0.61 -15.87
C SER A 132 -7.14 -0.40 -14.82
N PHE A 133 -6.10 -0.05 -14.06
CA PHE A 133 -5.47 -0.90 -13.03
C PHE A 133 -5.62 -0.34 -11.62
N TYR A 134 -5.81 0.97 -11.50
CA TYR A 134 -5.76 1.71 -10.25
C TYR A 134 -7.04 2.53 -10.06
N ASP A 135 -7.41 2.80 -8.81
CA ASP A 135 -8.52 3.69 -8.52
C ASP A 135 -8.28 5.05 -9.20
N ARG A 136 -9.34 5.60 -9.80
CA ARG A 136 -9.29 6.69 -10.78
C ARG A 136 -8.79 8.02 -10.17
N THR A 137 -8.67 8.06 -8.85
CA THR A 137 -8.18 9.16 -8.03
C THR A 137 -6.66 9.15 -7.83
N ASP A 138 -5.97 8.01 -8.00
CA ASP A 138 -4.53 7.84 -7.78
C ASP A 138 -3.63 8.45 -8.85
N VAL A 139 -4.24 8.72 -10.01
CA VAL A 139 -3.50 8.97 -11.24
C VAL A 139 -4.11 10.15 -12.00
N GLN A 140 -4.16 11.32 -11.35
CA GLN A 140 -4.14 12.56 -12.10
C GLN A 140 -2.70 12.98 -12.41
N PRO A 141 -2.46 13.55 -13.62
CA PRO A 141 -1.15 14.03 -14.05
C PRO A 141 -0.65 15.21 -13.22
#